data_AF-A0AAE3GYI6-F1
#
_entry.id   AF-A0AAE3GYI6-F1
#
_cell.length_a   1.000
_cell.length_b   1.000
_cell.length_c   1.000
_cell.angle_alpha   90.00
_cell.angle_beta   90.00
_cell.angle_gamma   90.00
#
_symmetry.space_group_name_H-M   'P 1'
#
loop_
_entity.id
_entity.type
_entity.pdbx_description
1 polymer ?
#
loop_
_entity_poly.entity_id
_entity_poly.type
_entity_poly.pdbx_seq_one_letter_code
_entity_poly.pdbx_strand_id
1 'polypeptide(L)'
;MTIQLIKSTFVPCIHMVSNPILSTLAQLISLHEGIAEADGEQVLNVLLTQNIAKALDLPEEISFTTRVDIPESHFVTYHSALLNKFSELLADRGAVAEIGVKYHGYLKTTGFEKILQQNIAPQNGLIRFLDAKPETTRYLWCNVAYTAEADERRIGMVSLVINELTGVTPIDIGDALFWEADRIEVNDSLESTAISFEDLSSLIEQTSAKLIKNELENWSAKLTRTLTRDSERLHAYYGTIATEIATKIQYKGLVDEEKEKELARIEATQRELERKLADIKERYALSVDAFLHSAMVIHLPTVHINCELVRKKAKRIVTAVWNPFTKVVEPLRCEVSGQPVYEFYLDDKIAKIISSNSWHK
;
A
#
# COMPACT_ATOMS: atom_id res chain seq x y z
N MET A 1 2.26 -16.31 12.02
CA MET A 1 1.58 -15.25 12.79
C MET A 1 0.13 -15.68 12.90
N THR A 2 -0.32 -16.06 14.10
CA THR A 2 -1.68 -16.57 14.32
C THR A 2 -2.61 -15.36 14.37
N ILE A 3 -3.36 -15.12 13.30
CA ILE A 3 -4.28 -13.98 13.19
C ILE A 3 -5.55 -14.36 13.96
N GLN A 4 -5.75 -13.73 15.12
CA GLN A 4 -7.03 -13.77 15.83
C GLN A 4 -7.99 -12.80 15.14
N LEU A 5 -8.96 -13.34 14.41
CA LEU A 5 -10.13 -12.62 13.91
C LEU A 5 -10.98 -12.23 15.12
N ILE A 6 -11.24 -10.93 15.30
CA ILE A 6 -12.13 -10.42 16.36
C ILE A 6 -13.31 -9.71 15.70
N LYS A 7 -14.51 -10.16 16.10
CA LYS A 7 -15.83 -9.66 15.73
C LYS A 7 -15.95 -8.16 16.04
N SER A 8 -16.46 -7.39 15.09
CA SER A 8 -16.89 -6.02 15.34
C SER A 8 -18.18 -6.04 16.18
N THR A 9 -18.06 -5.94 17.49
CA THR A 9 -19.23 -5.76 18.35
C THR A 9 -19.68 -4.31 18.26
N PHE A 10 -20.93 -4.10 17.83
CA PHE A 10 -21.61 -2.82 17.80
C PHE A 10 -21.64 -2.23 19.23
N VAL A 11 -20.99 -1.07 19.45
CA VAL A 11 -20.99 -0.39 20.75
C VAL A 11 -22.29 0.41 20.90
N PRO A 12 -23.12 0.19 21.94
CA PRO A 12 -24.29 1.01 22.19
C PRO A 12 -23.88 2.38 22.74
N CYS A 13 -24.67 3.40 22.39
CA CYS A 13 -24.49 4.82 22.69
C CYS A 13 -23.81 5.13 24.04
N ILE A 14 -22.56 5.62 23.97
CA ILE A 14 -21.86 6.25 25.09
C ILE A 14 -22.41 7.67 25.24
N HIS A 15 -22.89 8.03 26.43
CA HIS A 15 -23.30 9.38 26.78
C HIS A 15 -22.17 10.38 26.43
N MET A 16 -22.52 11.45 25.69
CA MET A 16 -21.56 12.37 25.07
C MET A 16 -20.65 13.04 26.10
N VAL A 17 -19.40 12.61 26.15
CA VAL A 17 -18.29 13.41 26.69
C VAL A 17 -17.97 14.50 25.67
N SER A 18 -18.05 15.78 26.06
CA SER A 18 -17.80 16.91 25.17
C SER A 18 -16.32 17.09 24.80
N ASN A 19 -15.41 16.50 25.59
CA ASN A 19 -13.97 16.56 25.33
C ASN A 19 -13.52 15.49 24.30
N PRO A 20 -12.86 15.88 23.19
CA PRO A 20 -12.41 14.96 22.15
C PRO A 20 -11.38 13.94 22.63
N ILE A 21 -10.52 14.29 23.60
CA ILE A 21 -9.51 13.36 24.14
C ILE A 21 -10.18 12.26 24.95
N LEU A 22 -11.10 12.63 25.84
CA LEU A 22 -11.79 11.69 26.72
C LEU A 22 -12.80 10.83 25.96
N SER A 23 -13.50 11.38 24.97
CA SER A 23 -14.37 10.59 24.09
C SER A 23 -13.58 9.57 23.27
N THR A 24 -12.40 9.95 22.76
CA THR A 24 -11.48 9.02 22.10
C THR A 24 -11.07 7.90 23.06
N LEU A 25 -10.60 8.24 24.26
CA LEU A 25 -10.23 7.23 25.26
C LEU A 25 -11.38 6.28 25.59
N ALA A 26 -12.59 6.79 25.80
CA ALA A 26 -13.77 5.98 26.08
C ALA A 26 -14.06 4.97 24.96
N GLN A 27 -13.93 5.38 23.69
CA GLN A 27 -14.06 4.49 22.54
C GLN A 27 -12.95 3.43 22.54
N LEU A 28 -11.69 3.82 22.76
CA LEU A 28 -10.56 2.90 22.78
C LEU A 28 -10.69 1.85 23.89
N ILE A 29 -11.12 2.26 25.07
CA ILE A 29 -11.35 1.37 26.20
C ILE A 29 -12.48 0.39 25.88
N SER A 30 -13.58 0.89 25.33
CA SER A 30 -14.73 0.07 24.92
C SER A 30 -14.35 -0.97 23.88
N LEU A 31 -13.46 -0.63 22.93
CA LEU A 31 -12.93 -1.57 21.93
C LEU A 31 -12.16 -2.75 22.55
N HIS A 32 -11.63 -2.60 23.75
CA HIS A 32 -10.91 -3.64 24.47
C HIS A 32 -11.73 -4.27 25.63
N GLU A 33 -13.06 -4.17 25.56
CA GLU A 33 -13.98 -4.70 26.58
C GLU A 33 -13.81 -4.05 27.97
N GLY A 34 -13.17 -2.88 28.03
CA GLY A 34 -13.18 -2.04 29.22
C GLY A 34 -14.47 -1.24 29.32
N ILE A 35 -14.77 -0.76 30.52
CA ILE A 35 -15.93 0.10 30.79
C ILE A 35 -15.43 1.52 31.01
N ALA A 36 -16.03 2.48 30.33
CA ALA A 36 -15.73 3.90 30.51
C ALA A 36 -17.02 4.67 30.80
N GLU A 37 -17.06 5.34 31.94
CA GLU A 37 -18.18 6.14 32.39
C GLU A 37 -17.75 7.59 32.54
N ALA A 38 -18.50 8.51 31.94
CA ALA A 38 -18.25 9.94 32.05
C ALA A 38 -18.71 10.45 33.42
N ASP A 39 -17.80 11.09 34.16
CA ASP A 39 -18.11 11.74 35.44
C ASP A 39 -17.98 13.26 35.29
N GLY A 40 -18.91 13.84 34.51
CA GLY A 40 -18.88 15.23 34.10
C GLY A 40 -18.18 15.48 32.75
N GLU A 41 -17.85 16.74 32.43
CA GLU A 41 -17.34 17.12 31.10
C GLU A 41 -15.84 16.86 30.89
N GLN A 42 -15.08 16.68 31.97
CA GLN A 42 -13.61 16.66 31.95
C GLN A 42 -13.01 15.49 32.75
N VAL A 43 -13.84 14.54 33.20
CA VAL A 43 -13.40 13.34 33.92
C VAL A 43 -14.05 12.11 33.31
N LEU A 44 -13.26 11.05 33.15
CA LEU A 44 -13.67 9.75 32.64
C LEU A 44 -13.22 8.68 33.63
N ASN A 45 -14.15 8.01 34.29
CA ASN A 45 -13.88 6.88 35.15
C ASN A 45 -13.82 5.61 34.30
N VAL A 46 -12.79 4.81 34.51
CA VAL A 46 -12.45 3.70 33.63
C VAL A 46 -12.15 2.45 34.42
N LEU A 47 -12.77 1.35 34.01
CA LEU A 47 -12.42 0.01 34.41
C LEU A 47 -11.75 -0.72 33.23
N LEU A 48 -10.45 -0.96 33.35
CA LEU A 48 -9.62 -1.66 32.38
C LEU A 48 -9.63 -3.16 32.66
N THR A 49 -9.65 -3.97 31.59
CA THR A 49 -9.38 -5.40 31.72
C THR A 49 -7.90 -5.63 32.06
N GLN A 50 -7.59 -6.75 32.73
CA GLN A 50 -6.24 -7.05 33.21
C GLN A 50 -5.16 -7.02 32.11
N ASN A 51 -5.54 -7.34 30.86
CA ASN A 51 -4.64 -7.29 29.71
C ASN A 51 -4.27 -5.85 29.33
N ILE A 52 -5.25 -4.94 29.34
CA ILE A 52 -5.03 -3.52 29.01
C ILE A 52 -4.30 -2.82 30.15
N ALA A 53 -4.69 -3.08 31.40
CA ALA A 53 -4.07 -2.48 32.58
C ALA A 53 -2.55 -2.75 32.60
N LYS A 54 -2.15 -4.00 32.32
CA LYS A 54 -0.73 -4.37 32.19
C LYS A 54 -0.04 -3.69 31.01
N ALA A 55 -0.68 -3.62 29.85
CA ALA A 55 -0.10 -3.00 28.65
C ALA A 55 0.07 -1.48 28.81
N LEU A 56 -0.86 -0.82 29.50
CA LEU A 56 -0.82 0.61 29.76
C LEU A 56 0.03 0.98 30.99
N ASP A 57 0.44 0.01 31.80
CA ASP A 57 1.09 0.20 33.10
C ASP A 57 0.24 1.06 34.05
N LEU A 58 -1.05 0.71 34.13
CA LEU A 58 -2.07 1.40 34.92
C LEU A 58 -2.83 0.41 35.81
N PRO A 59 -3.42 0.88 36.92
CA PRO A 59 -4.36 0.07 37.70
C PRO A 59 -5.62 -0.27 36.88
N GLU A 60 -6.33 -1.32 37.30
CA GLU A 60 -7.58 -1.75 36.66
C GLU A 60 -8.70 -0.71 36.80
N GLU A 61 -8.69 0.08 37.87
CA GLU A 61 -9.63 1.19 38.09
C GLU A 61 -8.86 2.51 38.08
N ILE A 62 -9.26 3.44 37.21
CA ILE A 62 -8.57 4.72 37.02
C ILE A 62 -9.51 5.81 36.51
N SER A 63 -9.31 7.04 36.99
CA SER A 63 -9.98 8.22 36.47
C SER A 63 -9.03 9.02 35.58
N PHE A 64 -9.41 9.25 34.32
CA PHE A 64 -8.71 10.16 33.41
C PHE A 64 -9.30 11.55 33.45
N THR A 65 -8.45 12.57 33.45
CA THR A 65 -8.85 13.97 33.46
C THR A 65 -8.06 14.80 32.46
N THR A 66 -8.67 15.86 31.96
CA THR A 66 -8.01 16.91 31.18
C THR A 66 -7.72 18.17 32.00
N ARG A 67 -7.86 18.10 33.34
CA ARG A 67 -7.51 19.15 34.30
C ARG A 67 -6.48 18.67 35.31
N VAL A 68 -5.56 19.55 35.69
CA VAL A 68 -4.47 19.25 36.63
C VAL A 68 -4.93 19.21 38.10
N ASP A 69 -6.11 19.80 38.39
CA ASP A 69 -6.56 20.08 39.76
C ASP A 69 -7.35 18.95 40.44
N ILE A 70 -7.45 17.77 39.82
CA ILE A 70 -8.29 16.67 40.32
C ILE A 70 -7.41 15.61 41.00
N PRO A 71 -7.52 15.43 42.33
CA PRO A 71 -6.73 14.43 43.05
C PRO A 71 -7.08 13.00 42.61
N GLU A 72 -6.10 12.10 42.68
CA GLU A 72 -6.25 10.67 42.33
C GLU A 72 -6.68 10.38 40.88
N SER A 73 -6.44 11.33 39.97
CA SER A 73 -6.74 11.18 38.54
C SER A 73 -5.50 11.30 37.66
N HIS A 74 -5.50 10.59 36.54
CA HIS A 74 -4.45 10.62 35.54
C HIS A 74 -4.71 11.73 34.53
N PHE A 75 -3.82 12.72 34.49
CA PHE A 75 -3.89 13.81 33.53
C PHE A 75 -3.53 13.36 32.12
N VAL A 76 -4.44 13.58 31.16
CA VAL A 76 -4.29 13.18 29.76
C VAL A 76 -4.23 14.40 28.86
N THR A 77 -3.23 14.41 27.98
CA THR A 77 -3.07 15.39 26.90
C THR A 77 -2.66 14.69 25.61
N TYR A 78 -2.70 15.40 24.48
CA TYR A 78 -2.23 14.88 23.18
C TYR A 78 -0.77 14.38 23.19
N HIS A 79 0.06 14.86 24.11
CA HIS A 79 1.46 14.45 24.24
C HIS A 79 1.69 13.48 25.41
N SER A 80 0.63 12.95 26.02
CA SER A 80 0.75 12.02 27.12
C SER A 80 1.30 10.68 26.64
N ALA A 81 2.18 10.07 27.44
CA ALA A 81 2.69 8.72 27.17
C ALA A 81 1.56 7.67 27.08
N LEU A 82 0.42 7.94 27.73
CA LEU A 82 -0.77 7.11 27.67
C LEU A 82 -1.31 6.95 26.24
N LEU A 83 -1.42 8.04 25.48
CA LEU A 83 -1.91 7.97 24.09
C LEU A 83 -0.95 7.20 23.19
N ASN A 84 0.36 7.30 23.42
CA ASN A 84 1.35 6.49 22.70
C ASN A 84 1.18 5.00 23.00
N LYS A 85 0.98 4.63 24.27
CA LYS A 85 0.72 3.23 24.66
C LYS A 85 -0.58 2.70 24.08
N PHE A 86 -1.64 3.52 24.02
CA PHE A 86 -2.87 3.15 23.31
C PHE A 86 -2.63 2.98 21.81
N SER A 87 -1.82 3.84 21.20
CA SER A 87 -1.44 3.69 19.79
C SER A 87 -0.68 2.38 19.54
N GLU A 88 0.20 1.96 20.46
CA GLU A 88 0.89 0.67 20.38
C GLU A 88 -0.09 -0.50 20.52
N LEU A 89 -1.05 -0.41 21.44
CA LEU A 89 -2.10 -1.41 21.67
C LEU A 89 -3.02 -1.58 20.45
N LEU A 90 -3.24 -0.51 19.70
CA LEU A 90 -4.05 -0.49 18.48
C LEU A 90 -3.24 -0.81 17.23
N ALA A 91 -1.90 -0.81 17.28
CA ALA A 91 -1.05 -1.00 16.11
C ALA A 91 -1.39 -2.30 15.36
N ASP A 92 -1.79 -3.33 16.10
CA ASP A 92 -2.16 -4.64 15.54
C ASP A 92 -3.67 -4.80 15.31
N ARG A 93 -4.52 -3.93 15.88
CA ARG A 93 -5.99 -4.03 15.79
C ARG A 93 -6.55 -3.18 14.66
N GLY A 94 -7.36 -3.80 13.80
CA GLY A 94 -7.93 -3.13 12.62
C GLY A 94 -6.99 -3.11 11.40
N ALA A 95 -5.80 -3.73 11.52
CA ALA A 95 -4.90 -3.96 10.39
C ALA A 95 -5.54 -4.88 9.34
N VAL A 96 -6.42 -5.80 9.76
CA VAL A 96 -7.25 -6.61 8.87
C VAL A 96 -8.71 -6.50 9.29
N ALA A 97 -9.58 -6.14 8.36
CA ALA A 97 -11.03 -6.17 8.53
C ALA A 97 -11.66 -7.11 7.49
N GLU A 98 -12.82 -7.66 7.78
CA GLU A 98 -13.55 -8.53 6.87
C GLU A 98 -15.00 -8.09 6.76
N ILE A 99 -15.51 -8.05 5.52
CA ILE A 99 -16.85 -7.58 5.23
C ILE A 99 -17.42 -8.29 4.03
N GLY A 100 -18.72 -8.58 4.05
CA GLY A 100 -19.44 -9.00 2.86
C GLY A 100 -20.28 -7.87 2.31
N VAL A 101 -20.57 -7.94 1.01
CA VAL A 101 -21.44 -6.97 0.34
C VAL A 101 -22.61 -7.72 -0.28
N LYS A 102 -23.83 -7.29 0.03
CA LYS A 102 -25.03 -7.75 -0.65
C LYS A 102 -25.12 -7.15 -2.05
N TYR A 103 -25.38 -7.99 -3.03
CA TYR A 103 -25.79 -7.55 -4.35
C TYR A 103 -27.31 -7.65 -4.50
N HIS A 104 -27.97 -6.50 -4.62
CA HIS A 104 -29.42 -6.40 -4.75
C HIS A 104 -29.92 -6.66 -6.19
N GLY A 105 -29.01 -6.72 -7.16
CA GLY A 105 -29.34 -6.98 -8.57
C GLY A 105 -29.47 -8.46 -8.93
N TYR A 106 -29.84 -8.72 -10.19
CA TYR A 106 -29.87 -10.08 -10.72
C TYR A 106 -28.46 -10.55 -11.13
N LEU A 107 -27.97 -11.63 -10.51
CA LEU A 107 -26.77 -12.32 -10.97
C LEU A 107 -27.06 -13.03 -12.29
N LYS A 108 -26.32 -12.67 -13.33
CA LYS A 108 -26.45 -13.29 -14.65
C LYS A 108 -26.14 -14.78 -14.56
N THR A 109 -26.95 -15.62 -15.20
CA THR A 109 -26.82 -17.09 -15.16
C THR A 109 -26.48 -17.71 -16.51
N THR A 110 -26.67 -16.98 -17.62
CA THR A 110 -26.49 -17.49 -18.99
C THR A 110 -25.80 -16.47 -19.90
N GLY A 111 -25.30 -16.93 -21.06
CA GLY A 111 -24.66 -16.05 -22.07
C GLY A 111 -23.21 -15.68 -21.75
N PHE A 112 -22.57 -16.39 -20.82
CA PHE A 112 -21.16 -16.18 -20.47
C PHE A 112 -20.20 -16.63 -21.56
N GLU A 113 -20.56 -17.58 -22.42
CA GLU A 113 -19.72 -17.99 -23.55
C GLU A 113 -19.37 -16.81 -24.46
N LYS A 114 -20.38 -16.03 -24.85
CA LYS A 114 -20.19 -14.85 -25.70
C LYS A 114 -19.38 -13.76 -24.98
N ILE A 115 -19.69 -13.51 -23.70
CA ILE A 115 -18.97 -12.49 -22.92
C ILE A 115 -17.50 -12.89 -22.76
N LEU A 116 -17.22 -14.15 -22.45
CA LEU A 116 -15.88 -14.67 -22.28
C LEU A 116 -15.05 -14.48 -23.55
N GLN A 117 -15.59 -14.89 -24.70
CA GLN A 117 -14.91 -14.76 -26.00
C GLN A 117 -14.68 -13.30 -26.43
N GLN A 118 -15.53 -12.38 -25.96
CA GLN A 118 -15.39 -10.94 -26.25
C GLN A 118 -14.37 -10.23 -25.35
N ASN A 119 -14.18 -10.70 -24.12
CA ASN A 119 -13.31 -10.03 -23.14
C ASN A 119 -11.95 -10.70 -22.98
N ILE A 120 -11.85 -12.01 -23.21
CA ILE A 120 -10.63 -12.80 -22.97
C ILE A 120 -10.20 -13.49 -24.26
N ALA A 121 -9.01 -13.14 -24.76
CA ALA A 121 -8.53 -13.56 -26.07
C ALA A 121 -7.09 -14.14 -26.02
N PRO A 122 -6.94 -15.48 -26.09
CA PRO A 122 -5.65 -16.10 -26.34
C PRO A 122 -5.20 -15.88 -27.80
N GLN A 123 -4.02 -15.32 -28.01
CA GLN A 123 -3.47 -14.95 -29.32
C GLN A 123 -2.93 -16.14 -30.12
N ASN A 124 -2.57 -17.24 -29.44
CA ASN A 124 -1.96 -18.44 -30.06
C ASN A 124 -2.63 -19.75 -29.62
N GLY A 125 -3.89 -19.67 -29.18
CA GLY A 125 -4.67 -20.80 -28.67
C GLY A 125 -6.16 -20.50 -28.66
N LEU A 126 -6.92 -21.29 -27.93
CA LEU A 126 -8.37 -21.16 -27.78
C LEU A 126 -8.76 -21.15 -26.31
N ILE A 127 -9.83 -20.44 -25.99
CA ILE A 127 -10.52 -20.49 -24.70
C ILE A 127 -11.92 -21.04 -24.93
N ARG A 128 -12.30 -22.08 -24.20
CA ARG A 128 -13.62 -22.73 -24.31
C ARG A 128 -14.38 -22.59 -23.01
N PHE A 129 -15.61 -22.13 -23.10
CA PHE A 129 -16.53 -22.11 -21.97
C PHE A 129 -16.88 -23.55 -21.54
N LEU A 130 -16.90 -23.82 -20.22
CA LEU A 130 -17.32 -25.10 -19.65
C LEU A 130 -18.63 -24.93 -18.88
N ASP A 131 -18.58 -24.21 -17.76
CA ASP A 131 -19.75 -23.88 -16.94
C ASP A 131 -19.56 -22.52 -16.26
N ALA A 132 -20.65 -22.00 -15.70
CA ALA A 132 -20.64 -20.80 -14.87
C ALA A 132 -21.55 -20.97 -13.67
N LYS A 133 -21.10 -20.55 -12.49
CA LYS A 133 -21.84 -20.70 -11.24
C LYS A 133 -21.76 -19.42 -10.41
N PRO A 134 -22.89 -18.94 -9.86
CA PRO A 134 -22.87 -17.91 -8.83
C PRO A 134 -22.05 -18.38 -7.62
N GLU A 135 -21.12 -17.54 -7.18
CA GLU A 135 -20.19 -17.82 -6.08
C GLU A 135 -19.75 -16.49 -5.44
N THR A 136 -19.33 -16.51 -4.18
CA THR A 136 -18.70 -15.42 -3.48
C THR A 136 -17.19 -15.44 -3.76
N THR A 137 -16.66 -14.32 -4.25
CA THR A 137 -15.21 -14.14 -4.40
C THR A 137 -14.70 -13.23 -3.30
N ARG A 138 -13.57 -13.63 -2.70
CA ARG A 138 -12.81 -12.83 -1.74
C ARG A 138 -11.87 -11.88 -2.49
N TYR A 139 -11.97 -10.60 -2.15
CA TYR A 139 -11.08 -9.56 -2.65
C TYR A 139 -10.33 -8.95 -1.47
N LEU A 140 -9.02 -8.76 -1.62
CA LEU A 140 -8.20 -8.09 -0.64
C LEU A 140 -7.95 -6.65 -1.07
N TRP A 141 -8.52 -5.69 -0.34
CA TRP A 141 -8.22 -4.28 -0.50
C TRP A 141 -7.10 -3.89 0.46
N CYS A 142 -5.89 -3.72 -0.06
CA CYS A 142 -4.72 -3.30 0.71
C CYS A 142 -4.47 -1.80 0.59
N ASN A 143 -4.09 -1.19 1.71
CA ASN A 143 -3.56 0.16 1.78
C ASN A 143 -2.09 0.11 2.20
N VAL A 144 -1.22 0.66 1.35
CA VAL A 144 0.22 0.70 1.58
C VAL A 144 0.60 2.16 1.80
N ALA A 145 1.04 2.46 3.03
CA ALA A 145 1.58 3.76 3.38
C ALA A 145 3.04 3.82 2.94
N TYR A 146 3.47 4.98 2.46
CA TYR A 146 4.85 5.21 2.07
C TYR A 146 5.37 6.56 2.57
N THR A 147 6.66 6.59 2.89
CA THR A 147 7.43 7.81 3.12
C THR A 147 8.49 7.90 2.05
N ALA A 148 8.52 9.01 1.34
CA ALA A 148 9.49 9.29 0.30
C ALA A 148 10.34 10.50 0.71
N GLU A 149 11.66 10.34 0.70
CA GLU A 149 12.62 11.32 1.20
C GLU A 149 13.62 11.71 0.11
N ALA A 150 13.80 13.02 -0.08
CA ALA A 150 14.82 13.63 -0.92
C ALA A 150 15.24 14.98 -0.30
N ASP A 151 15.06 16.09 -1.03
CA ASP A 151 15.18 17.44 -0.46
C ASP A 151 14.03 17.78 0.51
N GLU A 152 12.89 17.13 0.31
CA GLU A 152 11.67 17.21 1.11
C GLU A 152 11.22 15.81 1.49
N ARG A 153 10.52 15.68 2.64
CA ARG A 153 9.83 14.45 3.04
C ARG A 153 8.37 14.49 2.59
N ARG A 154 7.93 13.45 1.90
CA ARG A 154 6.53 13.25 1.50
C ARG A 154 5.99 11.97 2.10
N ILE A 155 4.76 12.02 2.56
CA ILE A 155 4.03 10.87 3.08
C ILE A 155 2.80 10.71 2.20
N GLY A 156 2.53 9.48 1.80
CA GLY A 156 1.39 9.15 0.96
C GLY A 156 0.88 7.74 1.21
N MET A 157 -0.17 7.37 0.50
CA MET A 157 -0.79 6.06 0.61
C MET A 157 -1.34 5.65 -0.76
N VAL A 158 -1.03 4.42 -1.16
CA VAL A 158 -1.61 3.79 -2.34
C VAL A 158 -2.53 2.67 -1.93
N SER A 159 -3.61 2.50 -2.69
CA SER A 159 -4.58 1.42 -2.49
C SER A 159 -4.56 0.49 -3.69
N LEU A 160 -4.65 -0.82 -3.42
CA LEU A 160 -4.80 -1.84 -4.45
C LEU A 160 -5.82 -2.89 -4.02
N VAL A 161 -6.50 -3.47 -5.00
CA VAL A 161 -7.40 -4.60 -4.79
C VAL A 161 -6.86 -5.82 -5.50
N ILE A 162 -6.91 -6.96 -4.82
CA ILE A 162 -6.46 -8.27 -5.31
C ILE A 162 -7.68 -9.20 -5.31
N ASN A 163 -7.92 -9.89 -6.41
CA ASN A 163 -8.84 -11.03 -6.40
C ASN A 163 -8.09 -12.25 -5.82
N GLU A 164 -8.51 -12.78 -4.67
CA GLU A 164 -7.82 -13.90 -4.02
C GLU A 164 -7.97 -15.22 -4.78
N LEU A 165 -9.01 -15.40 -5.61
CA LEU A 165 -9.18 -16.61 -6.40
C LEU A 165 -8.22 -16.67 -7.58
N THR A 166 -8.04 -15.55 -8.28
CA THR A 166 -7.27 -15.49 -9.53
C THR A 166 -5.86 -14.92 -9.36
N GLY A 167 -5.59 -14.24 -8.23
CA GLY A 167 -4.35 -13.53 -7.94
C GLY A 167 -4.13 -12.29 -8.80
N VAL A 168 -5.19 -11.79 -9.42
CA VAL A 168 -5.14 -10.64 -10.32
C VAL A 168 -5.15 -9.34 -9.52
N THR A 169 -4.24 -8.42 -9.86
CA THR A 169 -4.16 -7.09 -9.26
C THR A 169 -3.46 -6.10 -10.20
N PRO A 170 -3.72 -4.78 -10.11
CA PRO A 170 -4.87 -4.18 -9.42
C PRO A 170 -6.16 -4.53 -10.17
N ILE A 171 -7.24 -4.71 -9.41
CA ILE A 171 -8.58 -4.89 -9.97
C ILE A 171 -9.53 -3.81 -9.47
N ASP A 172 -10.57 -3.55 -10.25
CA ASP A 172 -11.65 -2.65 -9.86
C ASP A 172 -12.85 -3.49 -9.42
N ILE A 173 -13.41 -3.14 -8.27
CA ILE A 173 -14.62 -3.75 -7.71
C ILE A 173 -15.86 -2.85 -7.90
N GLY A 174 -15.70 -1.74 -8.62
CA GLY A 174 -16.78 -0.80 -8.96
C GLY A 174 -17.47 -0.27 -7.72
N ASP A 175 -18.80 -0.23 -7.77
CA ASP A 175 -19.59 0.46 -6.75
C ASP A 175 -19.88 -0.38 -5.48
N ALA A 176 -19.19 -1.51 -5.31
CA ALA A 176 -19.51 -2.49 -4.26
C ALA A 176 -19.47 -1.93 -2.82
N LEU A 177 -18.67 -0.89 -2.56
CA LEU A 177 -18.46 -0.38 -1.20
C LEU A 177 -19.11 0.99 -0.93
N PHE A 178 -19.89 1.51 -1.88
CA PHE A 178 -20.48 2.84 -1.79
C PHE A 178 -21.56 2.96 -0.70
N TRP A 179 -22.29 1.87 -0.40
CA TRP A 179 -23.43 1.91 0.53
C TRP A 179 -23.18 1.09 1.79
N GLU A 180 -23.24 1.74 2.95
CA GLU A 180 -23.11 1.06 4.25
C GLU A 180 -24.22 0.03 4.50
N ALA A 181 -25.42 0.29 3.99
CA ALA A 181 -26.58 -0.62 4.12
C ALA A 181 -26.39 -1.96 3.40
N ASP A 182 -25.51 -2.03 2.41
CA ASP A 182 -25.22 -3.25 1.66
C ASP A 182 -24.21 -4.15 2.38
N ARG A 183 -23.54 -3.63 3.41
CA ARG A 183 -22.53 -4.35 4.18
C ARG A 183 -23.19 -5.41 5.06
N ILE A 184 -22.60 -6.59 5.07
CA ILE A 184 -23.01 -7.72 5.90
C ILE A 184 -21.83 -8.23 6.72
N GLU A 185 -22.14 -8.69 7.92
CA GLU A 185 -21.20 -9.48 8.71
C GLU A 185 -20.94 -10.81 7.98
N VAL A 186 -19.65 -11.15 7.87
CA VAL A 186 -19.23 -12.44 7.35
C VAL A 186 -19.31 -13.43 8.49
N ASN A 187 -20.13 -14.46 8.34
CA ASN A 187 -20.12 -15.58 9.27
C ASN A 187 -18.87 -16.41 8.98
N ASP A 188 -17.97 -16.42 9.96
CA ASP A 188 -16.70 -17.16 10.01
C ASP A 188 -16.87 -18.57 9.42
N SER A 189 -16.57 -18.69 8.14
CA SER A 189 -16.26 -19.96 7.50
C SER A 189 -14.82 -19.78 7.07
N LEU A 190 -13.92 -20.49 7.76
CA LEU A 190 -12.49 -20.56 7.47
C LEU A 190 -12.30 -21.16 6.06
N GLU A 191 -12.58 -20.38 5.03
CA GLU A 191 -12.26 -20.73 3.67
C GLU A 191 -10.77 -20.52 3.48
N SER A 192 -10.07 -21.61 3.14
CA SER A 192 -8.65 -21.61 2.82
C SER A 192 -8.37 -20.52 1.78
N THR A 193 -7.47 -19.59 2.10
CA THR A 193 -6.93 -18.64 1.11
C THR A 193 -6.40 -19.41 -0.08
N ALA A 194 -6.83 -19.07 -1.30
CA ALA A 194 -6.42 -19.79 -2.51
C ALA A 194 -4.96 -19.49 -2.91
N ILE A 195 -4.39 -18.39 -2.41
CA ILE A 195 -3.03 -17.92 -2.68
C ILE A 195 -2.17 -18.08 -1.42
N SER A 196 -0.90 -18.48 -1.60
CA SER A 196 0.07 -18.54 -0.50
C SER A 196 0.37 -17.14 0.05
N PHE A 197 0.77 -17.06 1.32
CA PHE A 197 1.12 -15.79 1.93
C PHE A 197 2.32 -15.13 1.23
N GLU A 198 3.31 -15.94 0.83
CA GLU A 198 4.50 -15.49 0.12
C GLU A 198 4.15 -14.88 -1.24
N ASP A 199 3.27 -15.54 -2.00
CA ASP A 199 2.81 -15.03 -3.30
C ASP A 199 2.01 -13.72 -3.15
N LEU A 200 1.14 -13.65 -2.14
CA LEU A 200 0.34 -12.47 -1.84
C LEU A 200 1.23 -11.29 -1.43
N SER A 201 2.20 -11.52 -0.55
CA SER A 201 3.17 -10.51 -0.11
C SER A 201 3.97 -9.97 -1.30
N SER A 202 4.49 -10.85 -2.15
CA SER A 202 5.22 -10.43 -3.37
C SER A 202 4.33 -9.63 -4.32
N LEU A 203 3.05 -10.02 -4.45
CA LEU A 203 2.10 -9.33 -5.30
C LEU A 203 1.79 -7.91 -4.80
N ILE A 204 1.59 -7.75 -3.49
CA ILE A 204 1.38 -6.44 -2.85
C ILE A 204 2.61 -5.57 -3.05
N GLU A 205 3.81 -6.09 -2.78
CA GLU A 205 5.07 -5.36 -2.92
C GLU A 205 5.29 -4.86 -4.35
N GLN A 206 5.19 -5.76 -5.34
CA GLN A 206 5.41 -5.40 -6.75
C GLN A 206 4.37 -4.39 -7.27
N THR A 207 3.12 -4.51 -6.84
CA THR A 207 2.03 -3.67 -7.33
C THR A 207 2.06 -2.29 -6.66
N SER A 208 2.25 -2.26 -5.33
CA SER A 208 2.42 -1.00 -4.60
C SER A 208 3.64 -0.22 -5.06
N ALA A 209 4.79 -0.86 -5.30
CA ALA A 209 5.97 -0.21 -5.85
C ALA A 209 5.68 0.48 -7.20
N LYS A 210 4.89 -0.16 -8.08
CA LYS A 210 4.48 0.45 -9.36
C LYS A 210 3.54 1.64 -9.13
N LEU A 211 2.57 1.53 -8.23
CA LEU A 211 1.63 2.60 -7.92
C LEU A 211 2.33 3.81 -7.29
N ILE A 212 3.21 3.58 -6.31
CA ILE A 212 4.00 4.64 -5.65
C ILE A 212 4.91 5.31 -6.68
N LYS A 213 5.58 4.55 -7.55
CA LYS A 213 6.40 5.11 -8.62
C LYS A 213 5.60 6.02 -9.55
N ASN A 214 4.39 5.63 -9.93
CA ASN A 214 3.52 6.45 -10.77
C ASN A 214 3.09 7.73 -10.05
N GLU A 215 2.76 7.66 -8.76
CA GLU A 215 2.39 8.83 -7.95
C GLU A 215 3.55 9.83 -7.80
N LEU A 216 4.78 9.31 -7.64
CA LEU A 216 5.99 10.11 -7.48
C LEU A 216 6.66 10.52 -8.80
N GLU A 217 6.12 10.13 -9.96
CA GLU A 217 6.75 10.33 -11.27
C GLU A 217 7.08 11.82 -11.53
N ASN A 218 6.10 12.70 -11.30
CA ASN A 218 6.27 14.14 -11.50
C ASN A 218 7.32 14.75 -10.57
N TRP A 219 7.40 14.27 -9.33
CA TRP A 219 8.38 14.76 -8.36
C TRP A 219 9.78 14.24 -8.67
N SER A 220 9.92 12.95 -9.00
CA SER A 220 11.17 12.36 -9.47
C SER A 220 11.71 13.09 -10.71
N ALA A 221 10.84 13.44 -11.66
CA ALA A 221 11.20 14.23 -12.83
C ALA A 221 11.68 15.65 -12.44
N LYS A 222 11.03 16.31 -11.47
CA LYS A 222 11.44 17.62 -10.95
C LYS A 222 12.81 17.56 -10.27
N LEU A 223 13.05 16.56 -9.42
CA LEU A 223 14.33 16.34 -8.74
C LEU A 223 15.46 16.13 -9.76
N THR A 224 15.23 15.28 -10.76
CA THR A 224 16.20 15.01 -11.83
C THR A 224 16.57 16.26 -12.62
N ARG A 225 15.57 17.08 -12.98
CA ARG A 225 15.80 18.36 -13.68
C ARG A 225 16.60 19.34 -12.80
N THR A 226 16.31 19.39 -11.51
CA THR A 226 16.98 20.28 -10.56
C THR A 226 18.42 19.85 -10.32
N LEU A 227 18.66 18.56 -10.13
CA LEU A 227 20.00 17.96 -10.03
C LEU A 227 20.85 18.29 -11.27
N THR A 228 20.28 18.12 -12.47
CA THR A 228 20.98 18.41 -13.73
C THR A 228 21.41 19.88 -13.79
N ARG A 229 20.46 20.80 -13.56
CA ARG A 229 20.73 22.24 -13.59
C ARG A 229 21.76 22.67 -12.55
N ASP A 230 21.66 22.16 -11.33
CA ASP A 230 22.57 22.52 -10.25
C ASP A 230 23.97 21.92 -10.48
N SER A 231 24.05 20.71 -11.05
CA SER A 231 25.31 20.10 -11.50
C SER A 231 25.99 20.92 -12.58
N GLU A 232 25.25 21.36 -13.61
CA GLU A 232 25.77 22.24 -14.67
C GLU A 232 26.29 23.56 -14.10
N ARG A 233 25.57 24.16 -13.14
CA ARG A 233 25.99 25.39 -12.47
C ARG A 233 27.30 25.21 -11.68
N LEU A 234 27.48 24.09 -10.98
CA LEU A 234 28.73 23.78 -10.27
C LEU A 234 29.88 23.60 -11.25
N HIS A 235 29.68 22.83 -12.32
CA HIS A 235 30.68 22.66 -13.37
C HIS A 235 31.12 23.99 -13.97
N ALA A 236 30.17 24.88 -14.29
CA ALA A 236 30.47 26.20 -14.81
C ALA A 236 31.28 27.06 -13.82
N TYR A 237 30.88 27.08 -12.54
CA TYR A 237 31.54 27.87 -11.50
C TYR A 237 32.99 27.43 -11.25
N TYR A 238 33.19 26.14 -10.97
CA TYR A 238 34.53 25.59 -10.72
C TYR A 238 35.38 25.53 -12.01
N GLY A 239 34.74 25.37 -13.17
CA GLY A 239 35.37 25.48 -14.47
C GLY A 239 35.97 26.86 -14.71
N THR A 240 35.25 27.95 -14.41
CA THR A 240 35.78 29.32 -14.50
C THR A 240 37.02 29.48 -13.62
N ILE A 241 36.98 29.03 -12.36
CA ILE A 241 38.14 29.09 -11.44
C ILE A 241 39.34 28.33 -12.01
N ALA A 242 39.14 27.11 -12.53
CA ALA A 242 40.20 26.32 -13.12
C ALA A 242 40.79 27.01 -14.38
N THR A 243 39.95 27.60 -15.23
CA THR A 243 40.40 28.34 -16.41
C THR A 243 41.18 29.61 -16.05
N GLU A 244 40.77 30.35 -15.01
CA GLU A 244 41.49 31.52 -14.53
C GLU A 244 42.90 31.14 -14.02
N ILE A 245 43.02 30.05 -13.28
CA ILE A 245 44.31 29.53 -12.81
C ILE A 245 45.17 29.08 -13.99
N ALA A 246 44.61 28.33 -14.95
CA ALA A 246 45.34 27.89 -16.13
C ALA A 246 45.84 29.05 -17.00
N THR A 247 45.01 30.08 -17.18
CA THR A 247 45.36 31.30 -17.93
C THR A 247 46.47 32.07 -17.22
N LYS A 248 46.45 32.14 -15.88
CA LYS A 248 47.53 32.73 -15.08
C LYS A 248 48.86 32.00 -15.27
N ILE A 249 48.86 30.65 -15.29
CA ILE A 249 50.06 29.84 -15.55
C ILE A 249 50.62 30.16 -16.94
N GLN A 250 49.77 30.19 -17.96
CA GLN A 250 50.19 30.46 -19.34
C GLN A 250 50.70 31.90 -19.51
N TYR A 251 49.96 32.90 -19.05
CA TYR A 251 50.29 34.31 -19.26
C TYR A 251 51.54 34.74 -18.49
N LYS A 252 51.74 34.23 -17.26
CA LYS A 252 52.92 34.55 -16.45
C LYS A 252 54.14 33.68 -16.78
N GLY A 253 53.99 32.64 -17.62
CA GLY A 253 55.07 31.74 -17.97
C GLY A 253 55.73 31.09 -16.74
N LEU A 254 54.92 30.68 -15.75
CA LEU A 254 55.43 30.14 -14.49
C LEU A 254 56.25 28.87 -14.74
N VAL A 255 57.38 28.74 -14.03
CA VAL A 255 58.33 27.62 -14.16
C VAL A 255 58.48 26.94 -12.80
N ASP A 256 58.79 25.65 -12.82
CA ASP A 256 59.13 24.83 -11.65
C ASP A 256 58.11 24.94 -10.49
N GLU A 257 58.56 25.35 -9.29
CA GLU A 257 57.75 25.33 -8.06
C GLU A 257 56.48 26.20 -8.13
N GLU A 258 56.51 27.33 -8.82
CA GLU A 258 55.34 28.21 -8.93
C GLU A 258 54.26 27.61 -9.84
N LYS A 259 54.67 26.87 -10.86
CA LYS A 259 53.76 26.13 -11.74
C LYS A 259 53.14 24.94 -11.01
N GLU A 260 53.95 24.17 -10.27
CA GLU A 260 53.45 23.05 -9.48
C GLU A 260 52.42 23.48 -8.41
N LYS A 261 52.66 24.62 -7.74
CA LYS A 261 51.69 25.17 -6.77
C LYS A 261 50.34 25.49 -7.39
N GLU A 262 50.31 26.11 -8.58
CA GLU A 262 49.05 26.44 -9.26
C GLU A 262 48.37 25.19 -9.85
N LEU A 263 49.13 24.18 -10.30
CA LEU A 263 48.58 22.89 -10.71
C LEU A 263 47.95 22.14 -9.53
N ALA A 264 48.60 22.11 -8.37
CA ALA A 264 48.04 21.55 -7.14
C ALA A 264 46.75 22.28 -6.72
N ARG A 265 46.64 23.59 -6.99
CA ARG A 265 45.43 24.37 -6.76
C ARG A 265 44.28 23.97 -7.70
N ILE A 266 44.56 23.70 -8.98
CA ILE A 266 43.58 23.15 -9.92
C ILE A 266 43.09 21.78 -9.43
N GLU A 267 44.00 20.90 -9.01
CA GLU A 267 43.64 19.58 -8.50
C GLU A 267 42.76 19.68 -7.24
N ALA A 268 43.10 20.57 -6.31
CA ALA A 268 42.28 20.82 -5.12
C ALA A 268 40.88 21.37 -5.49
N THR A 269 40.80 22.22 -6.51
CA THR A 269 39.53 22.77 -7.03
C THR A 269 38.68 21.65 -7.63
N GLN A 270 39.29 20.73 -8.37
CA GLN A 270 38.61 19.57 -8.96
C GLN A 270 38.10 18.60 -7.89
N ARG A 271 38.90 18.31 -6.85
CA ARG A 271 38.46 17.49 -5.71
C ARG A 271 37.28 18.12 -4.97
N GLU A 272 37.27 19.44 -4.81
CA GLU A 272 36.15 20.14 -4.21
C GLU A 272 34.89 20.09 -5.08
N LEU A 273 35.02 20.22 -6.41
CA LEU A 273 33.91 20.03 -7.34
C LEU A 273 33.32 18.62 -7.22
N GLU A 274 34.17 17.58 -7.22
CA GLU A 274 33.72 16.18 -7.08
C GLU A 274 32.97 15.95 -5.77
N ARG A 275 33.48 16.50 -4.67
CA ARG A 275 32.81 16.46 -3.36
C ARG A 275 31.44 17.15 -3.42
N LYS A 276 31.36 18.34 -4.02
CA LYS A 276 30.08 19.07 -4.15
C LYS A 276 29.09 18.38 -5.06
N LEU A 277 29.55 17.72 -6.12
CA LEU A 277 28.71 16.90 -6.99
C LEU A 277 28.16 15.67 -6.24
N ALA A 278 28.97 15.05 -5.37
CA ALA A 278 28.49 13.98 -4.50
C ALA A 278 27.42 14.48 -3.52
N ASP A 279 27.67 15.61 -2.83
CA ASP A 279 26.72 16.22 -1.89
C ASP A 279 25.34 16.48 -2.55
N ILE A 280 25.32 17.07 -3.77
CA ILE A 280 24.04 17.35 -4.44
C ILE A 280 23.35 16.10 -4.97
N LYS A 281 24.10 15.06 -5.36
CA LYS A 281 23.53 13.79 -5.80
C LYS A 281 22.84 13.09 -4.63
N GLU A 282 23.46 13.07 -3.47
CA GLU A 282 22.88 12.51 -2.25
C GLU A 282 21.63 13.30 -1.83
N ARG A 283 21.71 14.63 -1.82
CA ARG A 283 20.55 15.50 -1.49
C ARG A 283 19.33 15.29 -2.37
N TYR A 284 19.53 14.99 -3.66
CA TYR A 284 18.44 14.75 -4.61
C TYR A 284 18.15 13.26 -4.86
N ALA A 285 18.80 12.35 -4.12
CA ALA A 285 18.50 10.94 -4.17
C ALA A 285 17.14 10.71 -3.52
N LEU A 286 16.21 10.11 -4.28
CA LEU A 286 14.90 9.76 -3.77
C LEU A 286 14.95 8.38 -3.11
N SER A 287 14.75 8.33 -1.80
CA SER A 287 14.49 7.10 -1.05
C SER A 287 13.00 6.93 -0.81
N VAL A 288 12.51 5.70 -0.82
CA VAL A 288 11.11 5.38 -0.54
C VAL A 288 11.03 4.17 0.36
N ASP A 289 10.43 4.36 1.53
CA ASP A 289 10.09 3.29 2.47
C ASP A 289 8.57 3.09 2.44
N ALA A 290 8.12 1.84 2.38
CA ALA A 290 6.71 1.51 2.32
C ALA A 290 6.38 0.31 3.21
N PHE A 291 5.18 0.31 3.77
CA PHE A 291 4.67 -0.78 4.59
C PHE A 291 3.16 -0.96 4.39
N LEU A 292 2.69 -2.21 4.54
CA LEU A 292 1.26 -2.51 4.54
C LEU A 292 0.62 -1.89 5.79
N HIS A 293 -0.23 -0.89 5.60
CA HIS A 293 -0.89 -0.18 6.69
C HIS A 293 -2.18 -0.90 7.12
N SER A 294 -3.00 -1.31 6.15
CA SER A 294 -4.20 -2.09 6.43
C SER A 294 -4.61 -2.94 5.23
N ALA A 295 -5.40 -3.97 5.50
CA ALA A 295 -6.04 -4.79 4.49
C ALA A 295 -7.51 -5.03 4.87
N MET A 296 -8.38 -5.07 3.88
CA MET A 296 -9.79 -5.41 4.06
C MET A 296 -10.15 -6.57 3.13
N VAL A 297 -10.62 -7.66 3.70
CA VAL A 297 -11.18 -8.80 2.98
C VAL A 297 -12.64 -8.48 2.66
N ILE A 298 -12.98 -8.48 1.38
CA ILE A 298 -14.29 -8.13 0.86
C ILE A 298 -14.87 -9.36 0.17
N HIS A 299 -15.99 -9.85 0.68
CA HIS A 299 -16.75 -10.95 0.09
C HIS A 299 -17.79 -10.36 -0.86
N LEU A 300 -17.56 -10.53 -2.16
CA LEU A 300 -18.49 -10.08 -3.20
C LEU A 300 -19.18 -11.26 -3.86
N PRO A 301 -20.51 -11.23 -4.03
CA PRO A 301 -21.19 -12.16 -4.92
C PRO A 301 -20.73 -11.90 -6.36
N THR A 302 -20.33 -12.96 -7.03
CA THR A 302 -19.74 -12.97 -8.38
C THR A 302 -20.24 -14.20 -9.15
N VAL A 303 -19.78 -14.35 -10.39
CA VAL A 303 -19.98 -15.60 -11.14
C VAL A 303 -18.63 -16.15 -11.57
N HIS A 304 -18.32 -17.36 -11.10
CA HIS A 304 -17.13 -18.10 -11.52
C HIS A 304 -17.41 -18.80 -12.84
N ILE A 305 -16.60 -18.52 -13.86
CA ILE A 305 -16.70 -19.07 -15.20
C ILE A 305 -15.52 -20.01 -15.39
N ASN A 306 -15.76 -21.32 -15.39
CA ASN A 306 -14.71 -22.28 -15.71
C ASN A 306 -14.55 -22.35 -17.22
N CYS A 307 -13.30 -22.30 -17.65
CA CYS A 307 -12.95 -22.34 -19.06
C CYS A 307 -11.70 -23.18 -19.31
N GLU A 308 -11.67 -23.87 -20.45
CA GLU A 308 -10.55 -24.67 -20.90
C GLU A 308 -9.68 -23.84 -21.86
N LEU A 309 -8.43 -23.60 -21.46
CA LEU A 309 -7.38 -23.07 -22.31
C LEU A 309 -6.78 -24.21 -23.13
N VAL A 310 -6.69 -24.03 -24.45
CA VAL A 310 -6.17 -25.04 -25.37
C VAL A 310 -5.09 -24.44 -26.26
N ARG A 311 -3.89 -25.02 -26.23
CA ARG A 311 -2.82 -24.74 -27.19
C ARG A 311 -2.16 -26.04 -27.64
N LYS A 312 -2.23 -26.34 -28.94
CA LYS A 312 -1.76 -27.61 -29.51
C LYS A 312 -2.33 -28.83 -28.76
N LYS A 313 -1.49 -29.55 -28.02
CA LYS A 313 -1.87 -30.71 -27.19
C LYS A 313 -2.08 -30.35 -25.72
N ALA A 314 -1.63 -29.17 -25.28
CA ALA A 314 -1.80 -28.71 -23.91
C ALA A 314 -3.23 -28.21 -23.69
N LYS A 315 -3.82 -28.63 -22.57
CA LYS A 315 -5.14 -28.21 -22.10
C LYS A 315 -5.09 -27.94 -20.61
N ARG A 316 -5.73 -26.87 -20.17
CA ARG A 316 -5.79 -26.49 -18.76
C ARG A 316 -7.11 -25.80 -18.45
N ILE A 317 -7.72 -26.15 -17.31
CA ILE A 317 -8.90 -25.45 -16.81
C ILE A 317 -8.43 -24.26 -15.96
N VAL A 318 -9.03 -23.10 -16.21
CA VAL A 318 -8.87 -21.90 -15.38
C VAL A 318 -10.25 -21.31 -15.08
N THR A 319 -10.32 -20.51 -14.02
CA THR A 319 -11.54 -19.83 -13.62
C THR A 319 -11.39 -18.34 -13.91
N ALA A 320 -12.28 -17.81 -14.75
CA ALA A 320 -12.46 -16.38 -14.92
C ALA A 320 -13.61 -15.90 -14.01
N VAL A 321 -13.55 -14.67 -13.52
CA VAL A 321 -14.57 -14.12 -12.62
C VAL A 321 -15.35 -13.05 -13.37
N TRP A 322 -16.67 -13.16 -13.40
CA TRP A 322 -17.53 -12.06 -13.82
C TRP A 322 -18.03 -11.31 -12.58
N ASN A 323 -17.70 -10.03 -12.52
CA ASN A 323 -18.05 -9.18 -11.40
C ASN A 323 -19.34 -8.40 -11.71
N PRO A 324 -20.42 -8.56 -10.92
CA PRO A 324 -21.70 -7.91 -11.20
C PRO A 324 -21.72 -6.40 -10.92
N PHE A 325 -20.78 -5.89 -10.13
CA PHE A 325 -20.66 -4.47 -9.82
C PHE A 325 -20.01 -3.70 -10.98
N THR A 326 -18.98 -4.28 -11.62
CA THR A 326 -18.35 -3.70 -12.82
C THR A 326 -19.01 -4.17 -14.12
N LYS A 327 -19.76 -5.27 -14.09
CA LYS A 327 -20.40 -5.95 -15.24
C LYS A 327 -19.41 -6.49 -16.28
N VAL A 328 -18.14 -6.64 -15.92
CA VAL A 328 -17.05 -7.09 -16.79
C VAL A 328 -16.52 -8.46 -16.34
N VAL A 329 -16.02 -9.26 -17.27
CA VAL A 329 -15.20 -10.43 -16.92
C VAL A 329 -13.82 -9.93 -16.58
N GLU A 330 -13.39 -10.17 -15.37
CA GLU A 330 -12.08 -9.78 -14.84
C GLU A 330 -10.93 -10.36 -15.68
N PRO A 331 -9.79 -9.63 -15.80
CA PRO A 331 -8.66 -10.12 -16.56
C PRO A 331 -8.07 -11.36 -15.90
N LEU A 332 -7.35 -12.17 -16.69
CA LEU A 332 -6.54 -13.26 -16.13
C LEU A 332 -5.18 -12.73 -15.68
N ARG A 333 -4.43 -13.52 -14.92
CA ARG A 333 -3.09 -13.17 -14.45
C ARG A 333 -2.04 -13.77 -15.38
N CYS A 334 -1.08 -12.95 -15.83
CA CYS A 334 0.14 -13.48 -16.44
C CYS A 334 0.96 -14.25 -15.38
N GLU A 335 1.28 -15.51 -15.66
CA GLU A 335 2.04 -16.39 -14.75
C GLU A 335 3.55 -16.10 -14.73
N VAL A 336 4.01 -15.14 -15.53
CA VAL A 336 5.42 -14.69 -15.58
C VAL A 336 5.58 -13.30 -14.97
N SER A 337 4.80 -12.32 -15.44
CA SER A 337 4.92 -10.93 -15.01
C SER A 337 3.96 -10.52 -13.90
N GLY A 338 3.00 -11.38 -13.54
CA GLY A 338 1.96 -11.09 -12.55
C GLY A 338 0.91 -10.06 -12.97
N GLN A 339 1.05 -9.44 -14.13
CA GLN A 339 0.16 -8.38 -14.60
C GLN A 339 -1.21 -8.92 -15.08
N PRO A 340 -2.27 -8.11 -14.99
CA PRO A 340 -3.58 -8.44 -15.55
C PRO A 340 -3.52 -8.47 -17.08
N VAL A 341 -4.15 -9.48 -17.68
CA VAL A 341 -4.20 -9.69 -19.14
C VAL A 341 -5.59 -10.09 -19.62
N TYR A 342 -6.07 -9.38 -20.63
CA TYR A 342 -7.24 -9.76 -21.43
C TYR A 342 -6.80 -10.49 -22.72
N GLU A 343 -5.70 -10.00 -23.30
CA GLU A 343 -5.03 -10.61 -24.44
C GLU A 343 -3.69 -11.20 -24.01
N PHE A 344 -3.46 -12.47 -24.34
CA PHE A 344 -2.27 -13.20 -23.87
C PHE A 344 -1.88 -14.33 -24.81
N TYR A 345 -0.69 -14.87 -24.57
CA TYR A 345 -0.17 -16.06 -25.21
C TYR A 345 -0.22 -17.23 -24.23
N LEU A 346 -0.40 -18.43 -24.76
CA LEU A 346 -0.31 -19.69 -24.04
C LEU A 346 1.04 -20.34 -24.30
N ASP A 347 1.63 -21.05 -23.33
CA ASP A 347 2.78 -21.93 -23.57
C ASP A 347 2.37 -23.29 -24.18
N ASP A 348 3.31 -24.03 -24.77
CA ASP A 348 3.02 -25.30 -25.47
C ASP A 348 2.97 -26.50 -24.50
N LYS A 349 3.42 -26.31 -23.24
CA LYS A 349 3.61 -27.40 -22.27
C LYS A 349 2.38 -27.61 -21.42
N ILE A 350 1.90 -26.55 -20.77
CA ILE A 350 0.78 -26.62 -19.82
C ILE A 350 -0.27 -25.52 -20.04
N ALA A 351 -0.21 -24.84 -21.18
CA ALA A 351 -1.01 -23.67 -21.49
C ALA A 351 -0.91 -22.57 -20.41
N LYS A 352 0.33 -22.23 -20.00
CA LYS A 352 0.58 -21.08 -19.10
C LYS A 352 0.14 -19.77 -19.76
N ILE A 353 -0.49 -18.90 -19.00
CA ILE A 353 -0.91 -17.56 -19.45
C ILE A 353 0.30 -16.62 -19.40
N ILE A 354 0.68 -16.04 -20.53
CA ILE A 354 1.86 -15.18 -20.70
C ILE A 354 1.45 -13.87 -21.37
N SER A 355 1.78 -12.74 -20.75
CA SER A 355 1.55 -11.42 -21.32
C SER A 355 2.37 -11.19 -22.59
N SER A 356 1.92 -10.27 -23.44
CA SER A 356 2.66 -9.86 -24.64
C SER A 356 4.09 -9.38 -24.33
N ASN A 357 4.29 -8.70 -23.20
CA ASN A 357 5.58 -8.18 -22.77
C ASN A 357 6.58 -9.27 -22.33
N SER A 358 6.09 -10.45 -21.93
CA SER A 358 6.91 -11.57 -21.46
C SER A 358 6.98 -12.72 -22.46
N TRP A 359 6.35 -12.57 -23.62
CA TRP A 359 6.35 -13.58 -24.66
C TRP A 359 7.62 -13.50 -25.51
N HIS A 360 8.49 -14.49 -25.38
CA HIS A 360 9.61 -14.71 -26.29
C HIS A 360 9.25 -15.83 -27.26
N LYS A 361 9.28 -15.53 -28.57
CA LYS A 361 8.87 -16.45 -29.65
C LYS A 361 9.76 -17.67 -29.77
#